data_AF-A0A183D9H5-F1
#
_entry.id   AF-A0A183D9H5-F1
#
_cell.length_a   1.000
_cell.length_b   1.000
_cell.length_c   1.000
_cell.angle_alpha   90.00
_cell.angle_beta   90.00
_cell.angle_gamma   90.00
#
_symmetry.space_group_name_H-M   'P 1'
#
loop_
_entity.id
_entity.type
_entity.pdbx_description
1 polymer ?
#
loop_
_entity_poly.entity_id
_entity_poly.type
_entity_poly.pdbx_seq_one_letter_code
_entity_poly.pdbx_strand_id
1 'polypeptide(L)'
;MLAWWEFFFDGCCCGSLALLYAKIRIGQIESGSRKEPISEVSQLHSTLRELNEEKERATAMKQSNVARFGASIPLILKIIEQNAGKFTRKPIGPIGAYIELKDNSWAVAIEQCLRNLLPAFLCDNMQDRNILANLLRKSNILSFTCIVAKFTDRRYATASNEPLQKYITVARQVVISDDNVFNALVDQGQIESVLLIESDELARTMMSRSVIFFVSFCIFF
;
A
#
# COMPACT_ATOMS: atom_id res chain seq x y z
N MET A 1 19.11 72.07 -14.79
CA MET A 1 18.90 73.39 -15.41
C MET A 1 17.77 74.07 -14.65
N LEU A 2 18.13 75.06 -13.84
CA LEU A 2 17.39 76.24 -13.35
C LEU A 2 15.87 76.06 -13.05
N ALA A 3 15.41 76.06 -11.81
CA ALA A 3 15.35 77.18 -10.85
C ALA A 3 13.94 77.81 -10.80
N TRP A 4 13.35 77.74 -9.59
CA TRP A 4 12.55 78.79 -8.93
C TRP A 4 11.24 79.24 -9.57
N TRP A 5 10.12 79.16 -8.84
CA TRP A 5 9.09 80.22 -8.72
C TRP A 5 8.17 79.86 -7.53
N GLU A 6 8.54 80.30 -6.33
CA GLU A 6 7.58 80.60 -5.26
C GLU A 6 7.44 82.12 -5.21
N PHE A 7 6.20 82.63 -5.22
CA PHE A 7 5.74 83.73 -4.36
C PHE A 7 4.23 83.95 -4.53
N PHE A 8 3.60 84.41 -3.44
CA PHE A 8 2.23 84.94 -3.30
C PHE A 8 1.07 83.95 -3.09
N PHE A 9 0.59 83.83 -1.84
CA PHE A 9 -0.56 84.62 -1.37
C PHE A 9 -0.75 84.48 0.16
N ASP A 10 -0.60 85.60 0.88
CA ASP A 10 -1.20 85.83 2.19
C ASP A 10 -2.68 86.21 2.00
N GLY A 11 -3.57 85.67 2.85
CA GLY A 11 -4.88 86.28 3.09
C GLY A 11 -6.09 85.34 3.20
N CYS A 12 -6.62 85.27 4.42
CA CYS A 12 -7.99 84.91 4.82
C CYS A 12 -8.45 83.44 4.84
N CYS A 13 -8.88 83.06 6.06
CA CYS A 13 -9.70 81.94 6.47
C CYS A 13 -10.83 81.56 5.50
N CYS A 14 -10.91 80.28 5.10
CA CYS A 14 -11.94 79.32 5.56
C CYS A 14 -11.84 78.00 4.77
N GLY A 15 -11.87 76.85 5.47
CA GLY A 15 -12.61 75.68 4.97
C GLY A 15 -11.92 74.71 4.00
N SER A 16 -11.08 73.82 4.53
CA SER A 16 -11.41 72.40 4.69
C SER A 16 -11.93 71.52 3.53
N LEU A 17 -11.89 71.90 2.24
CA LEU A 17 -12.52 71.09 1.17
C LEU A 17 -11.67 70.69 -0.05
N ALA A 18 -10.48 71.28 -0.28
CA ALA A 18 -9.71 70.96 -1.50
C ALA A 18 -8.81 69.71 -1.39
N LEU A 19 -8.39 69.32 -0.18
CA LEU A 19 -7.54 68.13 0.01
C LEU A 19 -8.32 66.82 0.22
N LEU A 20 -9.66 66.89 0.35
CA LEU A 20 -10.50 65.69 0.29
C LEU A 20 -10.54 65.09 -1.11
N TYR A 21 -10.33 65.90 -2.16
CA TYR A 21 -10.38 65.44 -3.56
C TYR A 21 -9.08 64.83 -4.09
N ALA A 22 -7.93 65.08 -3.46
CA ALA A 22 -6.66 64.49 -3.88
C ALA A 22 -6.40 63.08 -3.30
N LYS A 23 -7.29 62.58 -2.43
CA LYS A 23 -7.28 61.20 -1.93
C LYS A 23 -7.97 60.21 -2.87
N ILE A 24 -8.44 60.67 -4.04
CA ILE A 24 -9.16 59.86 -5.03
C ILE A 24 -8.24 59.34 -6.15
N ARG A 25 -6.97 59.79 -6.25
CA ARG A 25 -6.03 59.32 -7.30
C ARG A 25 -5.00 58.27 -6.87
N ILE A 26 -5.13 57.74 -5.65
CA ILE A 26 -4.46 56.50 -5.19
C ILE A 26 -5.49 55.34 -5.13
N GLY A 27 -6.72 55.58 -5.61
CA GLY A 27 -7.86 54.67 -5.58
C GLY A 27 -8.07 53.84 -6.84
N GLN A 28 -7.01 53.46 -7.55
CA GLN A 28 -7.05 52.30 -8.45
C GLN A 28 -6.08 51.23 -7.92
N ILE A 29 -6.30 50.86 -6.67
CA ILE A 29 -6.17 49.45 -6.33
C ILE A 29 -7.27 48.78 -7.13
N GLU A 30 -6.89 47.97 -8.10
CA GLU A 30 -7.78 47.04 -8.79
C GLU A 30 -8.53 46.22 -7.74
N SER A 31 -9.69 46.69 -7.30
CA SER A 31 -10.69 45.89 -6.61
C SER A 31 -11.44 45.07 -7.67
N GLY A 32 -10.69 44.31 -8.47
CA GLY A 32 -11.21 43.13 -9.11
C GLY A 32 -11.41 42.09 -8.01
N SER A 33 -12.63 41.58 -7.87
CA SER A 33 -13.01 40.51 -6.93
C SER A 33 -11.90 39.47 -6.74
N ARG A 34 -11.14 39.58 -5.65
CA ARG A 34 -10.46 38.44 -5.02
C ARG A 34 -11.33 37.94 -3.88
N LYS A 35 -12.59 37.61 -4.18
CA LYS A 35 -13.33 36.66 -3.35
C LYS A 35 -12.94 35.32 -3.91
N GLU A 36 -12.00 34.63 -3.26
CA GLU A 36 -11.92 33.18 -2.93
C GLU A 36 -10.59 33.07 -2.14
N PRO A 37 -10.50 32.35 -0.98
CA PRO A 37 -11.01 30.99 -0.84
C PRO A 37 -11.34 30.59 0.62
N ILE A 38 -11.94 31.41 1.49
CA ILE A 38 -12.15 30.97 2.90
C ILE A 38 -13.15 29.80 2.96
N SER A 39 -14.20 29.83 2.14
CA SER A 39 -15.14 28.71 1.99
C SER A 39 -14.48 27.49 1.35
N GLU A 40 -13.65 27.71 0.32
CA GLU A 40 -12.98 26.64 -0.42
C GLU A 40 -11.88 25.98 0.41
N VAL A 41 -11.08 26.75 1.15
CA VAL A 41 -10.10 26.26 2.13
C VAL A 41 -10.80 25.51 3.26
N SER A 42 -11.95 26.00 3.74
CA SER A 42 -12.75 25.28 4.74
C SER A 42 -13.28 23.95 4.19
N GLN A 43 -13.75 23.91 2.95
CA GLN A 43 -14.23 22.71 2.27
C GLN A 43 -13.08 21.71 2.04
N LEU A 44 -11.92 22.19 1.59
CA LEU A 44 -10.71 21.39 1.44
C LEU A 44 -10.24 20.81 2.79
N HIS A 45 -10.29 21.60 3.87
CA HIS A 45 -9.96 21.11 5.21
C HIS A 45 -10.94 20.05 5.71
N SER A 46 -12.24 20.18 5.45
CA SER A 46 -13.21 19.13 5.78
C SER A 46 -12.97 17.86 4.97
N THR A 47 -12.72 17.97 3.66
CA THR A 47 -12.41 16.81 2.81
C THR A 47 -11.12 16.13 3.24
N LEU A 48 -10.07 16.88 3.58
CA LEU A 48 -8.82 16.33 4.10
C LEU A 48 -9.05 15.56 5.41
N ARG A 49 -9.88 16.09 6.30
CA ARG A 49 -10.23 15.41 7.55
C ARG A 49 -10.98 14.11 7.28
N GLU A 50 -12.01 14.14 6.44
CA GLU A 50 -12.81 12.95 6.07
C GLU A 50 -11.94 11.87 5.42
N LEU A 51 -11.08 12.24 4.46
CA LEU A 51 -10.13 11.32 3.83
C LEU A 51 -9.14 10.74 4.83
N ASN A 52 -8.69 11.54 5.82
CA ASN A 52 -7.78 11.05 6.83
C ASN A 52 -8.48 10.10 7.82
N GLU A 53 -9.72 10.39 8.22
CA GLU A 53 -10.54 9.49 9.06
C GLU A 53 -10.90 8.19 8.31
N GLU A 54 -11.16 8.25 7.00
CA GLU A 54 -11.34 7.08 6.14
C GLU A 54 -10.06 6.24 6.05
N LYS A 55 -8.93 6.90 5.80
CA LYS A 55 -7.60 6.26 5.78
C LYS A 55 -7.30 5.59 7.11
N GLU A 56 -7.56 6.24 8.23
CA GLU A 56 -7.35 5.69 9.57
C GLU A 56 -8.21 4.44 9.79
N ARG A 57 -9.51 4.49 9.46
CA ARG A 57 -10.40 3.32 9.53
C ARG A 57 -9.92 2.17 8.65
N ALA A 58 -9.53 2.45 7.40
CA ALA A 58 -8.99 1.45 6.49
C ALA A 58 -7.68 0.83 7.00
N THR A 59 -6.79 1.64 7.58
CA THR A 59 -5.54 1.15 8.17
C THR A 59 -5.79 0.30 9.41
N ALA A 60 -6.72 0.67 10.28
CA ALA A 60 -7.07 -0.11 11.46
C ALA A 60 -7.68 -1.48 11.09
N MET A 61 -8.56 -1.52 10.09
CA MET A 61 -9.11 -2.76 9.56
C MET A 61 -8.02 -3.66 8.95
N LYS A 62 -7.10 -3.08 8.16
CA LYS A 62 -5.94 -3.82 7.62
C LYS A 62 -5.02 -4.35 8.74
N GLN A 63 -4.76 -3.55 9.77
CA GLN A 63 -3.93 -3.93 10.93
C GLN A 63 -4.54 -5.08 11.74
N SER A 64 -5.87 -5.05 11.96
CA SER A 64 -6.58 -6.16 12.60
C SER A 64 -6.52 -7.44 11.75
N ASN A 65 -6.64 -7.30 10.43
CA ASN A 65 -6.60 -8.43 9.51
C ASN A 65 -5.22 -9.13 9.51
N VAL A 66 -4.12 -8.38 9.47
CA VAL A 66 -2.76 -8.94 9.39
C VAL A 66 -2.28 -9.63 10.67
N ALA A 67 -2.86 -9.32 11.84
CA ALA A 67 -2.48 -9.93 13.11
C ALA A 67 -2.71 -11.45 13.13
N ARG A 68 -3.63 -11.96 12.29
CA ARG A 68 -3.90 -13.40 12.14
C ARG A 68 -2.68 -14.21 11.67
N PHE A 69 -1.75 -13.56 10.98
CA PHE A 69 -0.54 -14.20 10.45
C PHE A 69 0.61 -14.22 11.47
N GLY A 70 0.46 -13.57 12.63
CA GLY A 70 1.46 -13.58 13.69
C GLY A 70 1.39 -12.35 14.59
N ALA A 71 1.61 -12.55 15.90
CA ALA A 71 1.51 -11.50 16.91
C ALA A 71 2.50 -10.32 16.69
N SER A 72 3.68 -10.59 16.10
CA SER A 72 4.70 -9.58 15.83
C SER A 72 4.47 -8.81 14.52
N ILE A 73 3.59 -9.27 13.63
CA ILE A 73 3.43 -8.70 12.29
C ILE A 73 2.99 -7.23 12.28
N PRO A 74 2.00 -6.80 13.08
CA PRO A 74 1.64 -5.38 13.14
C PRO A 74 2.82 -4.48 13.52
N LEU A 75 3.70 -4.95 14.40
CA LEU A 75 4.91 -4.24 14.80
C LEU A 75 5.95 -4.23 13.67
N ILE A 76 6.14 -5.34 12.96
CA ILE A 76 7.03 -5.43 11.78
C ILE A 76 6.61 -4.42 10.71
N LEU A 77 5.32 -4.35 10.39
CA LEU A 77 4.78 -3.40 9.41
C LEU A 77 5.05 -1.95 9.81
N LYS A 78 4.85 -1.62 11.10
CA LYS A 78 5.17 -0.30 11.63
C LYS A 78 6.65 0.04 11.49
N ILE A 79 7.55 -0.91 11.79
CA ILE A 79 9.00 -0.74 11.65
C ILE A 79 9.38 -0.53 10.18
N ILE A 80 8.82 -1.30 9.27
CA ILE A 80 9.05 -1.16 7.82
C ILE A 80 8.61 0.23 7.35
N GLU A 81 7.41 0.69 7.73
CA GLU A 81 6.88 2.00 7.33
C GLU A 81 7.77 3.15 7.82
N GLN A 82 8.17 3.12 9.10
CA GLN A 82 9.03 4.13 9.70
C GLN A 82 10.43 4.18 9.09
N ASN A 83 10.87 3.10 8.44
CA ASN A 83 12.20 2.98 7.87
C ASN A 83 12.18 2.79 6.34
N ALA A 84 11.07 3.14 5.67
CA ALA A 84 10.87 2.88 4.25
C ALA A 84 12.02 3.45 3.38
N GLY A 85 12.54 4.62 3.72
CA GLY A 85 13.65 5.27 3.01
C GLY A 85 15.03 4.63 3.19
N LYS A 86 15.17 3.60 4.03
CA LYS A 86 16.43 2.85 4.19
C LYS A 86 16.55 1.68 3.22
N PHE A 87 15.44 1.24 2.64
CA PHE A 87 15.41 0.11 1.72
C PHE A 87 15.59 0.60 0.28
N THR A 88 16.24 -0.21 -0.54
CA THR A 88 16.30 0.03 -1.99
C THR A 88 14.91 -0.16 -2.59
N ARG A 89 14.24 -1.26 -2.23
CA ARG A 89 12.80 -1.45 -2.43
C ARG A 89 12.15 -1.89 -1.13
N LYS A 90 11.03 -1.25 -0.79
CA LYS A 90 10.28 -1.54 0.43
C LYS A 90 9.89 -3.02 0.48
N PRO A 91 10.17 -3.75 1.58
CA PRO A 91 9.70 -5.12 1.74
C PRO A 91 8.18 -5.24 1.62
N ILE A 92 7.70 -6.30 0.98
CA ILE A 92 6.28 -6.58 0.74
C ILE A 92 5.83 -7.70 1.68
N GLY A 93 4.74 -7.53 2.42
CA GLY A 93 4.22 -8.60 3.26
C GLY A 93 3.26 -8.13 4.35
N PRO A 94 2.77 -9.07 5.18
CA PRO A 94 2.93 -10.52 5.04
C PRO A 94 2.21 -11.03 3.78
N ILE A 95 2.69 -12.11 3.16
CA ILE A 95 2.13 -12.67 1.91
C ILE A 95 0.62 -12.88 2.01
N GLY A 96 0.14 -13.41 3.14
CA GLY A 96 -1.28 -13.70 3.35
C GLY A 96 -2.20 -12.47 3.27
N ALA A 97 -1.67 -11.26 3.45
CA ALA A 97 -2.45 -10.02 3.31
C ALA A 97 -2.84 -9.69 1.86
N TYR A 98 -2.21 -10.35 0.89
CA TYR A 98 -2.41 -10.12 -0.55
C TYR A 98 -3.22 -11.24 -1.21
N ILE A 99 -3.66 -12.23 -0.44
CA ILE A 99 -4.39 -13.41 -0.92
C ILE A 99 -5.86 -13.30 -0.54
N GLU A 100 -6.72 -13.45 -1.53
CA GLU A 100 -8.17 -13.59 -1.35
C GLU A 100 -8.61 -14.95 -1.90
N LEU A 101 -9.52 -15.62 -1.20
CA LEU A 101 -10.06 -16.91 -1.64
C LEU A 101 -11.28 -16.66 -2.53
N LYS A 102 -11.37 -17.37 -3.66
CA LYS A 102 -12.58 -17.35 -4.50
C LYS A 102 -13.70 -18.24 -3.95
N ASP A 103 -13.31 -19.32 -3.26
CA ASP A 103 -14.23 -20.29 -2.65
C ASP A 103 -13.67 -20.65 -1.28
N ASN A 104 -14.49 -20.43 -0.26
CA ASN A 104 -14.12 -20.69 1.13
C ASN A 104 -14.13 -22.17 1.49
N SER A 105 -14.71 -23.03 0.65
CA SER A 105 -14.71 -24.50 0.83
C SER A 105 -13.28 -25.05 0.86
N TRP A 106 -12.35 -24.39 0.17
CA TRP A 106 -10.93 -24.75 0.12
C TRP A 106 -10.05 -24.01 1.11
N ALA A 107 -10.63 -23.16 1.98
CA ALA A 107 -9.87 -22.26 2.85
C ALA A 107 -8.84 -23.00 3.72
N VAL A 108 -9.27 -24.06 4.42
CA VAL A 108 -8.39 -24.85 5.27
C VAL A 108 -7.29 -25.51 4.44
N ALA A 109 -7.63 -26.12 3.30
CA ALA A 109 -6.63 -26.76 2.44
C ALA A 109 -5.57 -25.76 1.95
N ILE A 110 -6.00 -24.58 1.50
CA ILE A 110 -5.07 -23.54 1.01
C ILE A 110 -4.24 -22.97 2.16
N GLU A 111 -4.84 -22.73 3.32
CA GLU A 111 -4.15 -22.25 4.51
C GLU A 111 -3.06 -23.24 4.95
N GLN A 112 -3.36 -24.53 4.94
CA GLN A 112 -2.41 -25.58 5.25
C GLN A 112 -1.26 -25.63 4.23
N CYS A 113 -1.58 -25.50 2.93
CA CYS A 113 -0.59 -25.55 1.86
C CYS A 113 0.39 -24.37 1.95
N LEU A 114 -0.12 -23.19 2.31
CA LEU A 114 0.63 -21.95 2.33
C LEU A 114 1.09 -21.55 3.74
N ARG A 115 0.88 -22.39 4.75
CA ARG A 115 1.06 -22.08 6.18
C ARG A 115 2.38 -21.35 6.48
N ASN A 116 3.47 -21.82 5.90
CA ASN A 116 4.82 -21.26 6.12
C ASN A 116 5.09 -19.98 5.31
N LEU A 117 4.35 -19.78 4.22
CA LEU A 117 4.49 -18.64 3.32
C LEU A 117 3.59 -17.48 3.74
N LEU A 118 2.38 -17.74 4.26
CA LEU A 118 1.44 -16.70 4.70
C LEU A 118 2.05 -15.61 5.59
N PRO A 119 2.86 -15.91 6.63
CA PRO A 119 3.48 -14.88 7.47
C PRO A 119 4.74 -14.25 6.87
N ALA A 120 5.23 -14.74 5.73
CA ALA A 120 6.51 -14.34 5.17
C ALA A 120 6.48 -12.93 4.57
N PHE A 121 7.63 -12.27 4.59
CA PHE A 121 7.90 -11.01 3.91
C PHE A 121 8.82 -11.22 2.72
N LEU A 122 8.59 -10.48 1.64
CA LEU A 122 9.43 -10.45 0.47
C LEU A 122 10.40 -9.26 0.55
N CYS A 123 11.68 -9.52 0.25
CA CYS A 123 12.69 -8.48 0.05
C CYS A 123 13.28 -8.61 -1.36
N ASP A 124 13.50 -7.47 -2.03
CA ASP A 124 14.04 -7.43 -3.40
C ASP A 124 15.45 -8.02 -3.50
N ASN A 125 16.24 -7.87 -2.44
CA ASN A 125 17.65 -8.27 -2.43
C ASN A 125 18.12 -8.59 -1.00
N MET A 126 19.32 -9.16 -0.91
CA MET A 126 19.92 -9.57 0.38
C MET A 126 20.24 -8.38 1.28
N GLN A 127 20.57 -7.23 0.71
CA GLN A 127 20.86 -6.01 1.48
C GLN A 127 19.61 -5.52 2.22
N ASP A 128 18.47 -5.42 1.53
CA ASP A 128 17.19 -5.00 2.13
C ASP A 128 16.74 -6.00 3.21
N ARG A 129 16.93 -7.31 2.99
CA ARG A 129 16.71 -8.34 4.02
C ARG A 129 17.57 -8.10 5.26
N ASN A 130 18.86 -7.81 5.09
CA ASN A 130 19.77 -7.56 6.21
C ASN A 130 19.41 -6.29 6.97
N ILE A 131 18.99 -5.23 6.27
CA ILE A 131 18.48 -4.00 6.89
C ILE A 131 17.25 -4.32 7.72
N LEU A 132 16.28 -5.05 7.16
CA LEU A 132 15.07 -5.45 7.87
C LEU A 132 15.40 -6.29 9.11
N ALA A 133 16.23 -7.33 8.96
CA ALA A 133 16.65 -8.18 10.06
C ALA A 133 17.30 -7.37 11.20
N ASN A 134 18.15 -6.40 10.88
CA ASN A 134 18.80 -5.55 11.87
C ASN A 134 17.81 -4.62 12.58
N LEU A 135 16.83 -4.07 11.87
CA LEU A 135 15.77 -3.25 12.47
C LEU A 135 14.89 -4.10 13.42
N LEU A 136 14.50 -5.30 12.99
CA LEU A 136 13.68 -6.21 13.79
C LEU A 136 14.41 -6.69 15.05
N ARG A 137 15.69 -7.03 14.95
CA ARG A 137 16.53 -7.38 16.11
C ARG A 137 16.59 -6.27 17.16
N LYS A 138 16.70 -5.01 16.73
CA LYS A 138 16.68 -3.84 17.65
C LYS A 138 15.33 -3.69 18.38
N SER A 139 14.26 -4.26 17.85
CA SER A 139 12.93 -4.26 18.45
C SER A 139 12.57 -5.60 19.13
N ASN A 140 13.57 -6.42 19.47
CA ASN A 140 13.41 -7.74 20.11
C ASN A 140 12.59 -8.76 19.30
N ILE A 141 12.49 -8.58 17.98
CA ILE A 141 11.89 -9.57 17.07
C ILE A 141 13.02 -10.44 16.52
N LEU A 142 13.17 -11.63 17.10
CA LEU A 142 14.28 -12.54 16.81
C LEU A 142 14.03 -13.47 15.63
N SER A 143 12.76 -13.77 15.35
CA SER A 143 12.34 -14.68 14.28
C SER A 143 11.34 -13.99 13.37
N PHE A 144 11.62 -14.04 12.07
CA PHE A 144 10.69 -13.65 11.01
C PHE A 144 11.02 -14.45 9.74
N THR A 145 9.98 -14.78 8.96
CA THR A 145 10.16 -15.45 7.68
C THR A 145 10.35 -14.40 6.60
N CYS A 146 11.43 -14.53 5.83
CA CYS A 146 11.69 -13.63 4.71
C CYS A 146 12.21 -14.40 3.50
N ILE A 147 11.62 -14.13 2.35
CA ILE A 147 12.01 -14.65 1.04
C ILE A 147 12.71 -13.51 0.30
N VAL A 148 13.91 -13.79 -0.22
CA VAL A 148 14.62 -12.84 -1.07
C VAL A 148 14.33 -13.22 -2.51
N ALA A 149 13.61 -12.36 -3.21
CA ALA A 149 13.26 -12.55 -4.61
C ALA A 149 13.37 -11.19 -5.30
N LYS A 150 14.03 -11.16 -6.46
CA LYS A 150 14.16 -9.91 -7.20
C LYS A 150 12.78 -9.44 -7.64
N PHE A 151 12.42 -8.21 -7.28
CA PHE A 151 11.12 -7.69 -7.64
C PHE A 151 11.09 -7.36 -9.13
N THR A 152 10.00 -7.77 -9.76
CA THR A 152 9.72 -7.60 -11.18
C THR A 152 8.43 -6.82 -11.35
N ASP A 153 8.27 -6.20 -12.52
CA ASP A 153 7.05 -5.46 -12.87
C ASP A 153 6.07 -6.33 -13.68
N ARG A 154 6.31 -7.65 -13.72
CA ARG A 154 5.51 -8.60 -14.50
C ARG A 154 5.20 -9.85 -13.71
N ARG A 155 3.94 -10.23 -13.71
CA ARG A 155 3.48 -11.54 -13.26
C ARG A 155 4.03 -12.67 -14.14
N TYR A 156 4.39 -13.80 -13.54
CA TYR A 156 4.84 -14.99 -14.26
C TYR A 156 3.72 -15.60 -15.10
N ALA A 157 4.10 -16.13 -16.26
CA ALA A 157 3.22 -16.94 -17.09
C ALA A 157 3.29 -18.40 -16.64
N THR A 158 2.25 -18.89 -15.97
CA THR A 158 2.20 -20.25 -15.39
C THR A 158 1.58 -21.30 -16.31
N ALA A 159 1.03 -20.89 -17.45
CA ALA A 159 0.20 -21.74 -18.32
C ALA A 159 0.87 -23.05 -18.78
N SER A 160 2.20 -23.07 -18.94
CA SER A 160 2.95 -24.27 -19.35
C SER A 160 3.09 -25.31 -18.23
N ASN A 161 2.97 -24.90 -16.98
CA ASN A 161 3.19 -25.73 -15.80
C ASN A 161 1.88 -26.08 -15.09
N GLU A 162 0.75 -25.59 -15.62
CA GLU A 162 -0.56 -25.87 -15.07
C GLU A 162 -1.10 -27.24 -15.52
N PRO A 163 -1.75 -27.98 -14.61
CA PRO A 163 -2.44 -29.21 -14.96
C PRO A 163 -3.68 -28.92 -15.82
N LEU A 164 -4.22 -29.98 -16.44
CA LEU A 164 -5.44 -29.92 -17.26
C LEU A 164 -6.57 -29.14 -16.56
N GLN A 165 -7.37 -28.41 -17.34
CA GLN A 165 -8.43 -27.53 -16.81
C GLN A 165 -9.45 -28.22 -15.89
N LYS A 166 -9.64 -29.55 -16.04
CA LYS A 166 -10.52 -30.34 -15.18
C LYS A 166 -10.08 -30.41 -13.72
N TYR A 167 -8.82 -30.10 -13.42
CA TYR A 167 -8.30 -30.14 -12.06
C TYR A 167 -8.31 -28.75 -11.42
N ILE A 168 -8.74 -28.68 -10.17
CA ILE A 168 -8.68 -27.45 -9.38
C ILE A 168 -7.27 -27.35 -8.78
N THR A 169 -6.68 -26.16 -8.82
CA THR A 169 -5.36 -25.88 -8.22
C THR A 169 -5.47 -24.73 -7.22
N VAL A 170 -4.47 -24.61 -6.35
CA VAL A 170 -4.37 -23.47 -5.42
C VAL A 170 -4.37 -22.15 -6.19
N ALA A 171 -3.55 -22.02 -7.24
CA ALA A 171 -3.49 -20.80 -8.05
C ALA A 171 -4.84 -20.42 -8.69
N ARG A 172 -5.65 -21.41 -9.10
CA ARG A 172 -6.98 -21.17 -9.67
C ARG A 172 -7.99 -20.70 -8.62
N GLN A 173 -7.81 -21.10 -7.36
CA GLN A 173 -8.73 -20.85 -6.26
C GLN A 173 -8.46 -19.56 -5.47
N VAL A 174 -7.30 -18.93 -5.70
CA VAL A 174 -6.91 -17.67 -5.05
C VAL A 174 -6.90 -16.50 -6.03
N VAL A 175 -7.15 -15.30 -5.52
CA VAL A 175 -6.89 -14.02 -6.18
C VAL A 175 -5.73 -13.38 -5.43
N ILE A 176 -4.67 -13.02 -6.15
CA ILE A 176 -3.48 -12.39 -5.57
C ILE A 176 -3.29 -11.03 -6.21
N SER A 177 -3.31 -9.99 -5.37
CA SER A 177 -3.32 -8.58 -5.80
C SER A 177 -1.96 -8.02 -6.20
N ASP A 178 -0.86 -8.56 -5.65
CA ASP A 178 0.50 -8.13 -5.96
C ASP A 178 1.25 -9.18 -6.80
N ASP A 179 1.86 -8.75 -7.91
CA ASP A 179 2.54 -9.64 -8.84
C ASP A 179 3.80 -10.28 -8.27
N ASN A 180 4.53 -9.58 -7.40
CA ASN A 180 5.71 -10.14 -6.73
C ASN A 180 5.31 -11.18 -5.69
N VAL A 181 4.18 -10.99 -5.02
CA VAL A 181 3.59 -12.01 -4.14
C VAL A 181 3.16 -13.24 -4.94
N PHE A 182 2.52 -13.06 -6.10
CA PHE A 182 2.19 -14.19 -6.97
C PHE A 182 3.43 -14.95 -7.42
N ASN A 183 4.44 -14.24 -7.93
CA ASN A 183 5.69 -14.84 -8.40
C ASN A 183 6.38 -15.61 -7.27
N ALA A 184 6.43 -15.07 -6.05
CA ALA A 184 7.00 -15.76 -4.89
C ALA A 184 6.21 -17.01 -4.50
N LEU A 185 4.88 -17.00 -4.61
CA LEU A 185 4.04 -18.18 -4.35
C LEU A 185 4.23 -19.27 -5.41
N VAL A 186 4.47 -18.89 -6.67
CA VAL A 186 4.85 -19.83 -7.73
C VAL A 186 6.23 -20.41 -7.43
N ASP A 187 7.23 -19.58 -7.13
CA ASP A 187 8.61 -20.03 -6.89
C ASP A 187 8.75 -20.93 -5.65
N GLN A 188 8.07 -20.58 -4.54
CA GLN A 188 8.23 -21.26 -3.25
C GLN A 188 7.16 -22.30 -2.98
N GLY A 189 5.93 -22.05 -3.46
CA GLY A 189 4.77 -22.90 -3.19
C GLY A 189 4.28 -23.70 -4.38
N GLN A 190 4.80 -23.42 -5.60
CA GLN A 190 4.38 -24.06 -6.85
C GLN A 190 2.86 -24.14 -7.00
N ILE A 191 2.16 -23.07 -6.58
CA ILE A 191 0.71 -23.01 -6.40
C ILE A 191 -0.07 -23.34 -7.68
N GLU A 192 0.55 -23.20 -8.85
CA GLU A 192 0.00 -23.54 -10.15
C GLU A 192 -0.11 -25.05 -10.38
N SER A 193 0.71 -25.83 -9.68
CA SER A 193 0.80 -27.29 -9.79
C SER A 193 0.14 -28.05 -8.63
N VAL A 194 -0.11 -27.36 -7.50
CA VAL A 194 -0.75 -27.98 -6.32
C VAL A 194 -2.24 -28.20 -6.58
N LEU A 195 -2.65 -29.47 -6.61
CA LEU A 195 -4.05 -29.86 -6.81
C LEU A 195 -4.88 -29.82 -5.54
N LEU A 196 -6.14 -29.40 -5.69
CA LEU A 196 -7.19 -29.46 -4.68
C LEU A 196 -8.18 -30.57 -5.07
N ILE A 197 -8.32 -31.58 -4.21
CA ILE A 197 -9.12 -32.79 -4.47
C ILE A 197 -10.04 -33.04 -3.28
N GLU A 198 -11.35 -33.22 -3.54
CA GLU A 198 -12.36 -33.42 -2.49
C GLU A 198 -12.32 -34.84 -1.91
N SER A 199 -12.10 -35.84 -2.76
CA SER A 199 -12.07 -37.25 -2.35
C SER A 199 -10.64 -37.73 -2.05
N ASP A 200 -10.46 -38.19 -0.82
CA ASP A 200 -9.22 -38.77 -0.32
C ASP A 200 -8.81 -40.06 -1.07
N GLU A 201 -9.79 -40.87 -1.51
CA GLU A 201 -9.53 -42.05 -2.35
C GLU A 201 -8.99 -41.66 -3.73
N LEU A 202 -9.61 -40.65 -4.36
CA LEU A 202 -9.16 -40.13 -5.65
C LEU A 202 -7.75 -39.56 -5.53
N ALA A 203 -7.47 -38.82 -4.46
CA ALA A 203 -6.16 -38.24 -4.21
C ALA A 203 -5.08 -39.31 -4.02
N ARG A 204 -5.34 -40.35 -3.22
CA ARG A 204 -4.44 -41.52 -3.09
C ARG A 204 -4.16 -42.21 -4.40
N THR A 205 -5.19 -42.41 -5.23
CA THR A 205 -5.06 -43.05 -6.54
C THR A 205 -4.24 -42.21 -7.52
N MET A 206 -4.40 -40.89 -7.48
CA MET A 206 -3.63 -39.94 -8.30
C MET A 206 -2.14 -39.95 -7.93
N MET A 207 -1.83 -40.02 -6.63
CA MET A 207 -0.46 -40.08 -6.12
C MET A 207 0.23 -41.42 -6.39
N SER A 208 -0.48 -42.55 -6.20
CA SER A 208 0.10 -43.88 -6.39
C SER A 208 0.47 -44.17 -7.85
N ARG A 209 -0.20 -43.51 -8.81
CA ARG A 209 0.06 -43.65 -10.25
C ARG A 209 1.21 -42.79 -10.78
N SER A 210 1.92 -42.04 -9.91
CA SER A 210 3.05 -41.17 -10.30
C SER A 210 2.72 -40.15 -11.40
N VAL A 211 1.43 -39.78 -11.53
CA VAL A 211 0.98 -38.85 -12.58
C VAL A 211 1.25 -37.40 -12.17
N ILE A 212 1.51 -37.12 -10.89
CA ILE A 212 1.70 -35.76 -10.36
C ILE A 212 2.87 -35.80 -9.35
N PHE A 213 3.96 -35.09 -9.66
CA PHE A 213 5.23 -35.14 -8.89
C PHE A 213 5.30 -34.17 -7.69
N PHE A 214 4.36 -33.23 -7.57
CA PHE A 214 4.35 -32.26 -6.47
C PHE A 214 2.92 -32.05 -5.97
N VAL A 215 2.45 -32.94 -5.09
CA VAL A 215 1.20 -32.74 -4.34
C VAL A 215 1.56 -32.49 -2.89
N SER A 216 1.64 -31.21 -2.49
CA SER A 216 1.58 -30.86 -1.07
C SER A 216 0.13 -31.07 -0.63
N PHE A 217 -0.18 -32.26 -0.12
CA PHE A 217 -1.54 -32.60 0.30
C PHE A 217 -1.93 -31.74 1.50
N CYS A 218 -3.10 -31.12 1.44
CA CYS A 218 -3.78 -30.63 2.64
C CYS A 218 -5.02 -31.48 2.90
N ILE A 219 -4.86 -32.52 3.71
CA ILE A 219 -5.94 -33.44 4.06
C ILE A 219 -6.74 -32.72 5.12
N PHE A 220 -8.03 -32.50 4.85
CA PHE A 220 -8.96 -32.10 5.90
C PHE A 220 -9.01 -33.22 6.95
N PHE A 221 -8.54 -32.93 8.15
CA PHE A 221 -8.82 -33.68 9.37
C PHE A 221 -9.65 -32.79 10.29
#